data_AF-A0A7J7P4J3-F1
#
_entry.id   AF-A0A7J7P4J3-F1
#
_cell.length_a   1.000
_cell.length_b   1.000
_cell.length_c   1.000
_cell.angle_alpha   90.00
_cell.angle_beta   90.00
_cell.angle_gamma   90.00
#
_symmetry.space_group_name_H-M   'P 1'
#
loop_
_entity.id
_entity.type
_entity.pdbx_description
1 polymer ?
#
loop_
_entity_poly.entity_id
_entity_poly.type
_entity_poly.pdbx_seq_one_letter_code
_entity_poly.pdbx_strand_id
1 'polypeptide(L)'
;MKASGVTLKEEDLAVCNVKVNLTRGRWNPLERVKIFKDYDSEVMFSIADGRANHLLPVCNEDIIVRVYSKKHELVEVISEAFGNFQLKTYGLKTQVHETPEKKCRTPLLPESNV
;
A
#
# COMPACT_ATOMS: atom_id res chain seq x y z
N MET A 1 19.09 6.14 -19.52
CA MET A 1 17.62 6.06 -19.69
C MET A 1 17.33 5.18 -20.90
N LYS A 2 16.73 4.01 -20.71
CA LYS A 2 16.22 3.25 -21.86
C LYS A 2 14.92 3.92 -22.28
N ALA A 3 14.93 4.63 -23.40
CA ALA A 3 13.69 5.00 -24.05
C ALA A 3 13.12 3.71 -24.65
N SER A 4 12.25 3.02 -23.91
CA SER A 4 11.37 2.05 -24.55
C SER A 4 10.62 2.85 -25.63
N GLY A 5 10.67 2.43 -26.89
CA GLY A 5 9.99 3.13 -28.00
C GLY A 5 8.45 3.17 -27.86
N VAL A 6 7.92 2.67 -26.74
CA VAL A 6 6.51 2.60 -26.43
C VAL A 6 6.09 3.89 -25.70
N THR A 7 5.13 4.59 -26.29
CA THR A 7 4.47 5.74 -25.66
C THR A 7 3.20 5.26 -24.96
N LEU A 8 3.17 5.32 -23.63
CA LEU A 8 2.00 4.97 -22.84
C LEU A 8 0.93 6.05 -22.94
N LYS A 9 -0.34 5.64 -23.05
CA LYS A 9 -1.51 6.52 -23.00
C LYS A 9 -2.36 6.22 -21.76
N GLU A 10 -3.24 7.15 -21.39
CA GLU A 10 -4.16 6.96 -20.25
C GLU A 10 -5.05 5.73 -20.43
N GLU A 11 -5.45 5.44 -21.67
CA GLU A 11 -6.26 4.27 -22.01
C GLU A 11 -5.54 2.93 -21.76
N ASP A 12 -4.21 2.91 -21.65
CA ASP A 12 -3.42 1.68 -21.46
C ASP A 12 -3.39 1.17 -20.01
N LEU A 13 -3.79 2.00 -19.04
CA LEU A 13 -3.70 1.66 -17.62
C LEU A 13 -4.94 2.08 -16.82
N ALA A 14 -5.02 1.56 -15.60
CA ALA A 14 -5.99 1.95 -14.60
C ALA A 14 -5.27 2.21 -13.27
N VAL A 15 -5.72 3.23 -12.55
CA VAL A 15 -5.16 3.59 -11.24
C VAL A 15 -6.25 3.46 -10.19
N CYS A 16 -5.95 2.79 -9.07
CA CYS A 16 -6.84 2.62 -7.94
C CYS A 16 -6.14 3.15 -6.67
N ASN A 17 -6.77 4.11 -6.01
CA ASN A 17 -6.29 4.67 -4.75
C ASN A 17 -7.11 4.07 -3.61
N VAL A 18 -6.46 3.25 -2.78
CA VAL A 18 -7.08 2.66 -1.59
C VAL A 18 -6.64 3.45 -0.38
N LYS A 19 -7.59 4.10 0.29
CA LYS A 19 -7.33 4.77 1.58
C LYS A 19 -7.41 3.74 2.70
N VAL A 20 -6.37 3.68 3.51
CA VAL A 20 -6.32 2.85 4.72
C VAL A 20 -6.25 3.80 5.90
N ASN A 21 -7.25 3.75 6.78
CA ASN A 21 -7.27 4.59 7.97
C ASN A 21 -7.94 3.88 9.14
N LEU A 22 -7.83 4.47 10.32
CA LEU A 22 -8.43 3.94 11.56
C LEU A 22 -9.93 4.27 11.68
N THR A 23 -10.67 4.18 10.56
CA THR A 23 -12.10 4.53 10.40
C THR A 23 -12.47 5.98 10.69
N ARG A 24 -11.48 6.86 10.91
CA ARG A 24 -11.66 8.28 11.19
C ARG A 24 -10.83 9.21 10.30
N GLY A 25 -10.44 8.73 9.11
CA GLY A 25 -9.58 9.48 8.22
C GLY A 25 -8.27 9.82 8.91
N ARG A 26 -7.88 11.11 8.89
CA ARG A 26 -6.62 11.58 9.48
C ARG A 26 -6.65 11.75 11.00
N TRP A 27 -7.83 11.69 11.61
CA TRP A 27 -7.99 11.94 13.03
C TRP A 27 -7.61 10.71 13.85
N ASN A 28 -6.87 10.92 14.94
CA ASN A 28 -6.54 9.83 15.85
C ASN A 28 -7.82 9.36 16.56
N PRO A 29 -8.16 8.05 16.51
CA PRO A 29 -9.31 7.52 17.21
C PRO A 29 -9.28 7.75 18.72
N LEU A 30 -8.09 7.72 19.34
CA LEU A 30 -7.90 7.86 20.79
C LEU A 30 -8.35 9.22 21.34
N GLU A 31 -8.36 10.26 20.51
CA GLU A 31 -8.85 11.60 20.92
C GLU A 31 -10.33 11.60 21.35
N ARG A 32 -11.13 10.62 20.89
CA ARG A 32 -12.54 10.49 21.26
C ARG A 32 -12.80 9.40 22.29
N VAL A 33 -11.79 8.63 22.67
CA VAL A 33 -11.93 7.58 23.68
C VAL A 33 -11.74 8.19 25.06
N LYS A 34 -12.71 7.95 25.92
CA LYS A 34 -12.67 8.31 27.33
C LYS A 34 -12.45 7.05 28.16
N ILE A 35 -11.49 7.11 29.07
CA ILE A 35 -11.02 5.96 29.84
C ILE A 35 -11.04 6.32 31.32
N PHE A 36 -11.34 5.33 32.15
CA PHE A 36 -11.23 5.40 33.61
C PHE A 36 -9.87 4.85 34.04
N LYS A 37 -9.27 5.47 35.05
CA LYS A 37 -7.92 5.06 35.47
C LYS A 37 -7.94 3.72 36.20
N ASP A 38 -8.93 3.54 37.07
CA ASP A 38 -9.05 2.41 37.97
C ASP A 38 -10.54 2.02 38.13
N TYR A 39 -10.81 0.85 38.72
CA TYR A 39 -12.17 0.30 38.86
C TYR A 39 -13.16 1.25 39.54
N ASP A 40 -12.72 1.94 40.60
CA ASP A 40 -13.55 2.87 41.38
C ASP A 40 -13.51 4.32 40.85
N SER A 41 -12.92 4.55 39.66
CA SER A 41 -12.83 5.91 39.11
C SER A 41 -14.19 6.37 38.57
N GLU A 42 -14.71 7.48 39.10
CA GLU A 42 -15.92 8.13 38.57
C GLU A 42 -15.61 9.17 37.48
N VAL A 43 -14.34 9.53 37.32
CA VAL A 43 -13.89 10.55 36.36
C VAL A 43 -13.21 9.92 35.16
N MET A 44 -13.72 10.26 33.98
CA MET A 44 -13.14 9.88 32.70
C MET A 44 -12.09 10.89 32.24
N PHE A 45 -11.05 10.41 31.54
CA PHE A 45 -10.09 11.26 30.85
C PHE A 45 -9.76 10.75 29.43
N SER A 46 -9.18 11.61 28.60
CA SER A 46 -8.68 11.23 27.28
C SER A 46 -7.17 10.98 27.29
N ILE A 47 -6.74 9.98 26.53
CA ILE A 47 -5.32 9.75 26.28
C ILE A 47 -4.89 10.69 25.17
N ALA A 48 -3.89 11.54 25.46
CA ALA A 48 -3.25 12.37 24.45
C ALA A 48 -2.27 11.50 23.65
N ASP A 49 -2.19 11.76 22.35
CA ASP A 49 -1.43 10.94 21.37
C ASP A 49 0.01 10.63 21.85
N GLY A 50 0.71 11.65 22.35
CA GLY A 50 2.09 11.52 22.84
C GLY A 50 2.27 10.75 24.16
N ARG A 51 1.20 10.31 24.83
CA ARG A 51 1.27 9.57 26.10
C ARG A 51 1.10 8.06 25.94
N ALA A 52 0.62 7.60 24.78
CA ALA A 52 0.14 6.24 24.61
C ALA A 52 1.25 5.23 24.26
N ASN A 53 2.22 5.60 23.40
CA ASN A 53 3.48 4.87 23.14
C ASN A 53 4.25 5.56 22.00
N HIS A 54 5.58 5.47 22.01
CA HIS A 54 6.43 5.89 20.88
C HIS A 54 6.36 4.94 19.67
N LEU A 55 5.62 3.84 19.80
CA LEU A 55 5.39 2.83 18.77
C LEU A 55 4.04 2.99 18.05
N LEU A 56 3.29 4.05 18.35
CA LEU A 56 2.06 4.32 17.61
C LEU A 56 2.38 4.70 16.15
N PRO A 57 1.46 4.41 15.21
CA PRO A 57 1.59 4.89 13.83
C PRO A 57 1.80 6.41 13.80
N VAL A 58 2.77 6.86 13.01
CA VAL A 58 3.08 8.30 12.86
C VAL A 58 1.95 9.05 12.12
N CYS A 59 1.11 8.32 11.39
CA CYS A 59 -0.06 8.85 10.72
C CYS A 59 -1.25 7.88 10.84
N ASN A 60 -2.46 8.43 10.78
CA ASN A 60 -3.71 7.67 10.90
C ASN A 60 -4.34 7.30 9.55
N GLU A 61 -3.75 7.78 8.46
CA GLU A 61 -4.24 7.60 7.09
C GLU A 61 -3.07 7.38 6.14
N ASP A 62 -3.10 6.25 5.45
CA ASP A 62 -2.20 5.89 4.36
C ASP A 62 -2.99 5.75 3.05
N ILE A 63 -2.29 5.92 1.92
CA ILE A 63 -2.85 5.69 0.58
C ILE A 63 -2.01 4.65 -0.13
N ILE A 64 -2.64 3.55 -0.53
CA ILE A 64 -2.05 2.55 -1.40
C ILE A 64 -2.50 2.87 -2.83
N VAL A 65 -1.57 3.26 -3.68
CA VAL A 65 -1.80 3.47 -5.11
C VAL A 65 -1.48 2.17 -5.84
N ARG A 66 -2.48 1.57 -6.49
CA ARG A 66 -2.33 0.39 -7.34
C ARG A 66 -2.47 0.80 -8.80
N VAL A 67 -1.46 0.47 -9.60
CA VAL A 67 -1.45 0.72 -11.04
C VAL A 67 -1.55 -0.61 -11.76
N TYR A 68 -2.51 -0.72 -12.68
CA TYR A 68 -2.75 -1.92 -13.46
C TYR A 68 -2.58 -1.61 -14.93
N SER A 69 -1.90 -2.49 -15.65
CA SER A 69 -1.93 -2.47 -17.10
C SER A 69 -3.23 -3.09 -17.62
N LYS A 70 -3.84 -2.48 -18.64
CA LYS A 70 -4.93 -3.11 -19.39
C LYS A 70 -4.43 -4.09 -20.45
N LYS A 71 -3.13 -4.02 -20.80
CA LYS A 71 -2.45 -4.84 -21.81
C LYS A 71 -1.24 -5.54 -21.19
N HIS A 72 -1.18 -6.87 -21.27
CA HIS A 72 -0.14 -7.63 -20.57
C HIS A 72 1.28 -7.23 -21.03
N GLU A 73 1.45 -6.97 -22.31
CA GLU A 73 2.71 -6.55 -22.94
C GLU A 73 3.25 -5.19 -22.43
N LEU A 74 2.41 -4.38 -21.77
CA LEU A 74 2.81 -3.07 -21.23
C LEU A 74 3.18 -3.09 -19.75
N VAL A 75 3.07 -4.23 -19.07
CA VAL A 75 3.28 -4.33 -17.61
C VAL A 75 4.66 -3.82 -17.18
N GLU A 76 5.73 -4.24 -17.86
CA GLU A 76 7.10 -3.83 -17.53
C GLU A 76 7.30 -2.33 -17.74
N VAL A 77 6.84 -1.79 -18.88
CA VAL A 77 6.97 -0.37 -19.23
C VAL A 77 6.18 0.51 -18.25
N ILE A 78 4.97 0.08 -17.86
CA ILE A 78 4.14 0.78 -16.87
C ILE A 78 4.79 0.73 -15.49
N SER A 79 5.35 -0.42 -15.08
CA SER A 79 6.05 -0.53 -13.80
C SER A 79 7.27 0.39 -13.74
N GLU A 80 8.06 0.45 -14.81
CA GLU A 80 9.19 1.38 -14.92
C GLU A 80 8.72 2.84 -14.88
N ALA A 81 7.70 3.20 -15.68
CA ALA A 81 7.15 4.54 -15.72
C ALA A 81 6.60 4.98 -14.35
N PHE A 82 5.90 4.08 -13.64
CA PHE A 82 5.39 4.36 -12.31
C PHE A 82 6.50 4.53 -11.28
N GLY A 83 7.53 3.68 -11.29
CA GLY A 83 8.70 3.85 -10.44
C GLY A 83 9.45 5.16 -10.70
N ASN A 84 9.52 5.60 -11.96
CA ASN A 84 10.10 6.89 -12.34
C ASN A 84 9.21 8.06 -11.86
N PHE A 85 7.89 7.93 -11.97
CA PHE A 85 6.95 8.91 -11.42
C PHE A 85 7.10 9.06 -9.90
N GLN A 86 7.19 7.96 -9.16
CA GLN A 86 7.42 7.97 -7.71
C GLN A 86 8.73 8.68 -7.35
N LEU A 87 9.83 8.32 -8.01
CA LEU A 87 11.13 8.92 -7.77
C LEU A 87 11.13 10.43 -8.08
N LYS A 88 10.52 10.84 -9.19
CA LYS A 88 10.42 12.27 -9.57
C LYS A 88 9.55 13.07 -8.61
N THR A 89 8.48 12.48 -8.10
CA THR A 89 7.47 13.21 -7.29
C THR A 89 7.83 13.23 -5.81
N TYR A 90 8.36 12.12 -5.30
CA TYR A 90 8.58 11.90 -3.86
C TYR A 90 10.04 11.71 -3.49
N GLY A 91 10.97 11.62 -4.46
CA GLY A 91 12.39 11.43 -4.20
C GLY A 91 12.79 10.01 -3.77
N LEU A 92 11.82 9.09 -3.66
CA LEU A 92 12.07 7.69 -3.34
C LEU A 92 11.13 6.75 -4.12
N LYS A 93 11.62 5.55 -4.41
CA LYS A 93 10.78 4.46 -4.95
C LYS A 93 10.15 3.71 -3.78
N THR A 94 8.82 3.78 -3.68
CA THR A 94 8.04 3.16 -2.58
C THR A 94 7.36 1.86 -3.00
N GLN A 95 7.60 1.34 -4.21
CA GLN A 95 6.94 0.13 -4.69
C GLN A 95 7.24 -1.06 -3.78
N VAL A 96 6.25 -1.44 -2.97
CA VAL A 96 6.37 -2.50 -1.95
C VAL A 96 6.14 -3.90 -2.53
N HIS A 97 5.35 -4.00 -3.61
CA HIS A 97 4.99 -5.27 -4.23
C HIS A 97 5.05 -5.17 -5.76
N GLU A 98 5.77 -6.10 -6.38
CA GLU A 98 5.71 -6.33 -7.82
C GLU A 98 4.44 -7.11 -8.18
N THR A 99 4.13 -7.15 -9.48
CA THR A 99 3.05 -8.01 -9.99
C THR A 99 3.35 -9.46 -9.61
N PRO A 100 2.45 -10.16 -8.88
CA PRO A 100 2.68 -11.54 -8.52
C PRO A 100 2.92 -12.40 -9.76
N GLU A 101 3.95 -13.25 -9.73
CA GLU A 101 4.23 -14.16 -10.84
C GLU A 101 3.05 -15.12 -11.06
N LYS A 102 2.75 -15.38 -12.34
CA LYS A 102 1.76 -16.38 -12.71
C LYS A 102 2.22 -17.73 -12.17
N LYS A 103 1.40 -18.37 -11.34
CA LYS A 103 1.68 -19.72 -10.82
C LYS A 103 1.83 -20.71 -11.99
N CYS A 104 3.06 -21.10 -12.31
CA CYS A 104 3.34 -22.20 -13.21
C CYS A 104 2.82 -23.49 -12.57
N ARG A 105 1.87 -24.16 -13.22
CA ARG A 105 1.55 -25.56 -12.87
C ARG A 105 2.72 -26.39 -13.39
N THR A 106 3.60 -26.84 -12.49
CA THR A 106 4.63 -27.82 -12.84
C THR A 106 3.93 -29.03 -13.47
N PRO A 107 4.25 -29.44 -14.71
CA PRO A 107 3.78 -30.71 -15.23
C PRO A 107 4.32 -31.80 -14.31
N LEU A 108 3.44 -32.69 -13.84
CA LEU A 108 3.86 -33.90 -13.14
C LEU A 108 4.83 -34.64 -14.07
N LEU A 109 6.07 -34.81 -13.63
CA LEU A 109 7.01 -35.70 -14.32
C LEU A 109 6.35 -37.09 -14.37
N PRO A 110 6.38 -37.80 -15.52
CA PRO A 110 5.89 -39.16 -15.57
C PRO A 110 6.70 -40.00 -14.58
N GLU A 111 6.01 -40.71 -13.69
CA GLU A 111 6.68 -41.64 -12.77
C GLU A 111 7.49 -42.64 -13.58
N SER A 112 8.79 -42.70 -13.28
CA SER A 112 9.68 -43.73 -13.79
C SER A 112 9.27 -45.07 -13.19
N ASN A 113 8.63 -45.91 -13.98
CA ASN A 113 8.45 -47.32 -13.64
C ASN A 113 9.83 -48.00 -13.62
N VAL A 114 10.30 -48.38 -12.43
CA VAL A 114 11.37 -49.36 -12.21
C VAL A 114 10.71 -50.67 -11.83
#